data_AF-A0A976H4I3-F1
#
_entry.id   AF-A0A976H4I3-F1
#
_cell.length_a   1.000
_cell.length_b   1.000
_cell.length_c   1.000
_cell.angle_alpha   90.00
_cell.angle_beta   90.00
_cell.angle_gamma   90.00
#
_symmetry.space_group_name_H-M   'P 1'
#
loop_
_entity.id
_entity.type
_entity.pdbx_description
1 polymer ?
#
loop_
_entity_poly.entity_id
_entity_poly.type
_entity_poly.pdbx_seq_one_letter_code
_entity_poly.pdbx_strand_id
1 'polypeptide(L)' 'LLLLRKKLRIPGQMAAVYLVLNGLERFFIEKIRVNTQYDLPFQPTQAELISLGLMAAGVLLWIMVKRHPLALPKKP' A
#
# COMPACT_ATOMS: atom_id res chain seq x y z
N LEU A 1 0.03 -11.18 5.12
CA LEU A 1 0.03 -10.49 6.44
C LEU A 1 0.28 -11.42 7.64
N LEU A 2 -0.43 -12.55 7.77
CA LEU A 2 -0.30 -13.48 8.91
C LEU A 2 1.14 -13.95 9.20
N LEU A 3 1.96 -14.14 8.15
CA LEU A 3 3.36 -14.53 8.29
C LEU A 3 4.28 -13.35 8.65
N LEU A 4 3.96 -12.14 8.19
CA LEU A 4 4.76 -10.93 8.46
C LEU A 4 4.52 -10.35 9.86
N ARG A 5 3.37 -10.63 10.48
CA ARG A 5 3.01 -10.10 11.81
C ARG A 5 4.05 -10.38 12.90
N LYS A 6 4.77 -11.52 12.80
CA LYS A 6 5.80 -11.91 13.79
C LYS A 6 7.14 -11.20 13.56
N LYS A 7 7.39 -10.71 12.34
CA LYS A 7 8.62 -10.03 11.94
C LYS A 7 8.51 -8.50 12.03
N LEU A 8 7.31 -7.96 11.78
CA LEU A 8 7.03 -6.53 11.86
C LEU A 8 6.72 -6.14 13.31
N ARG A 9 7.76 -5.74 14.04
CA ARG A 9 7.66 -5.39 15.47
C ARG A 9 7.32 -3.93 15.71
N ILE A 10 7.56 -3.05 14.73
CA ILE A 10 7.36 -1.61 14.89
C ILE A 10 5.91 -1.24 14.56
N PRO A 11 5.19 -0.54 15.46
CA PRO A 11 3.86 -0.04 15.15
C PRO A 11 3.91 0.85 13.90
N GLY A 12 2.98 0.64 12.97
CA GLY A 12 2.96 1.32 11.66
C GLY A 12 3.57 0.52 10.51
N GLN A 13 4.47 -0.44 10.75
CA GLN A 13 5.02 -1.28 9.67
C GLN A 13 3.95 -2.16 9.01
N MET A 14 3.04 -2.73 9.80
CA MET A 14 1.94 -3.53 9.26
C MET A 14 0.98 -2.68 8.42
N ALA A 15 0.70 -1.44 8.87
CA ALA A 15 -0.16 -0.51 8.14
C ALA A 15 0.48 -0.08 6.81
N ALA A 16 1.78 0.22 6.81
CA ALA A 16 2.52 0.54 5.59
C ALA A 16 2.48 -0.60 4.56
N VAL A 17 2.75 -1.84 4.99
CA VAL A 17 2.67 -3.01 4.11
C VAL A 17 1.25 -3.24 3.62
N TYR A 18 0.23 -3.02 4.47
CA TYR A 18 -1.17 -3.14 4.08
C TYR A 18 -1.55 -2.12 3.00
N LEU A 19 -1.16 -0.85 3.16
CA LEU A 19 -1.43 0.22 2.20
C LEU A 19 -0.80 -0.08 0.82
N VAL A 20 0.45 -0.53 0.81
CA VAL A 20 1.13 -0.91 -0.44
C VAL A 20 0.42 -2.09 -1.11
N LEU A 21 0.12 -3.16 -0.35
CA LEU A 21 -0.55 -4.34 -0.90
C LEU A 21 -1.96 -4.02 -1.41
N ASN A 22 -2.71 -3.17 -0.71
CA ASN A 22 -4.06 -2.80 -1.11
C ASN A 22 -4.07 -1.96 -2.38
N GLY A 23 -3.14 -1.00 -2.51
CA GLY A 23 -2.96 -0.25 -3.76
C GLY A 23 -2.53 -1.17 -4.90
N LEU A 24 -1.61 -2.11 -4.64
CA LEU A 24 -1.12 -3.04 -5.65
C LEU A 24 -2.23 -3.97 -6.17
N GLU A 25 -3.02 -4.57 -5.28
CA GLU A 25 -4.18 -5.40 -5.64
C GLU A 25 -5.16 -4.62 -6.52
N ARG A 26 -5.50 -3.39 -6.12
CA ARG A 26 -6.47 -2.56 -6.83
C ARG A 26 -5.94 -2.08 -8.19
N PHE A 27 -4.65 -1.82 -8.31
CA PHE A 27 -3.97 -1.52 -9.58
C PHE A 27 -4.04 -2.71 -10.54
N PHE A 28 -3.73 -3.92 -10.07
CA PHE A 28 -3.78 -5.12 -10.92
C PHE A 28 -5.21 -5.52 -11.29
N ILE A 29 -6.18 -5.39 -10.38
CA ILE A 29 -7.60 -5.64 -10.66
C ILE A 29 -8.09 -4.73 -11.79
N GLU A 30 -7.69 -3.46 -11.78
CA GLU A 30 -8.07 -2.49 -12.82
C GLU A 30 -7.43 -2.83 -14.18
N LYS A 31 -6.17 -3.32 -14.18
CA LYS A 31 -5.51 -3.79 -15.41
C LYS A 31 -6.09 -5.09 -15.98
N ILE A 32 -6.58 -5.98 -15.12
CA ILE A 32 -7.20 -7.26 -15.53
C ILE A 32 -8.66 -7.06 -15.95
N ARG A 33 -9.28 -5.96 -15.52
CA ARG A 33 -10.64 -5.59 -15.89
C ARG A 33 -10.73 -5.50 -17.41
N VAL A 34 -11.37 -6.52 -18.02
CA VAL A 34 -11.78 -6.54 -19.43
C VAL A 34 -12.90 -5.52 -19.59
N ASN A 35 -12.57 -4.24 -19.48
CA ASN A 35 -13.43 -3.16 -19.90
C ASN A 35 -12.73 -2.54 -21.11
N THR A 36 -13.25 -2.94 -22.26
CA THR A 36 -13.18 -2.24 -23.54
C THR A 36 -12.75 -0.79 -23.37
N GLN A 37 -11.58 -0.46 -23.93
CA GLN A 37 -11.13 0.91 -24.15
C GLN A 37 -12.28 1.67 -24.82
N TYR A 38 -13.09 2.39 -24.05
CA TYR A 38 -14.00 3.37 -24.60
C TYR A 38 -13.11 4.51 -25.09
N ASP A 39 -12.75 4.47 -26.37
CA ASP A 39 -12.38 5.56 -27.30
C ASP A 39 -11.94 6.93 -26.74
N LEU A 40 -11.23 6.97 -25.62
CA LEU A 40 -10.71 8.16 -24.97
C LEU A 40 -9.25 7.87 -24.61
N PRO A 41 -8.28 8.46 -25.32
CA PRO A 41 -6.89 8.02 -25.27
C PRO A 41 -6.21 8.22 -23.90
N PHE A 42 -6.79 9.00 -22.98
CA PHE A 42 -6.15 9.38 -21.72
C PHE A 42 -7.13 9.69 -20.58
N GLN A 43 -7.91 8.70 -20.14
CA GLN A 43 -8.63 8.79 -18.86
C GLN A 43 -8.18 7.68 -17.91
N PRO A 44 -7.08 7.89 -17.15
CA PRO A 44 -6.73 6.98 -16.07
C PRO A 44 -7.93 6.87 -15.12
N THR A 45 -8.24 5.65 -14.69
CA THR A 45 -9.43 5.45 -13.88
C THR A 45 -9.20 6.04 -12.48
N GLN A 46 -10.27 6.51 -11.82
CA GLN A 46 -10.17 6.95 -10.42
C GLN A 46 -9.50 5.91 -9.53
N ALA A 47 -9.76 4.62 -9.80
CA ALA A 47 -9.18 3.50 -9.08
C ALA A 47 -7.65 3.40 -9.28
N GLU A 48 -7.12 3.68 -10.47
CA GLU A 48 -5.67 3.76 -10.71
C GLU A 48 -5.04 4.91 -9.93
N LEU A 49 -5.66 6.09 -9.91
CA LEU A 49 -5.10 7.23 -9.17
C LEU A 49 -5.09 7.00 -7.65
N ILE A 50 -6.18 6.44 -7.10
CA ILE A 50 -6.29 6.09 -5.68
C ILE A 50 -5.28 4.99 -5.31
N SER A 51 -5.13 3.97 -6.15
CA SER A 51 -4.17 2.87 -5.89
C SER A 51 -2.73 3.35 -5.89
N LEU A 52 -2.35 4.23 -6.83
CA LEU A 52 -1.02 4.87 -6.83
C LEU A 52 -0.79 5.73 -5.58
N GLY A 53 -1.80 6.50 -5.16
CA GLY A 53 -1.74 7.29 -3.92
C GLY A 53 -1.56 6.42 -2.68
N LEU A 54 -2.28 5.30 -2.57
CA LEU A 54 -2.16 4.34 -1.47
C LEU A 54 -0.77 3.67 -1.44
N MET A 55 -0.23 3.30 -2.60
CA MET A 55 1.12 2.75 -2.70
C MET A 55 2.17 3.77 -2.24
N ALA A 56 2.09 5.01 -2.72
CA ALA A 56 3.01 6.08 -2.32
C ALA A 56 2.91 6.38 -0.81
N ALA A 57 1.70 6.48 -0.27
CA ALA A 57 1.48 6.69 1.16
C ALA A 57 2.03 5.54 2.01
N GLY A 58 1.85 4.28 1.57
CA GLY A 58 2.42 3.12 2.24
C GLY A 58 3.95 3.11 2.26
N VAL A 59 4.59 3.50 1.15
CA VAL A 59 6.07 3.62 1.08
C VAL A 59 6.57 4.75 1.98
N LEU A 60 5.92 5.91 1.96
CA LEU A 60 6.28 7.03 2.83
C LEU A 60 6.15 6.66 4.31
N LEU A 61 5.04 6.01 4.69
CA LEU A 61 4.83 5.54 6.05
C LEU A 61 5.90 4.53 6.47
N TRP A 62 6.30 3.61 5.58
CA TRP A 62 7.39 2.67 5.86
C TRP A 62 8.71 3.37 6.17
N ILE A 63 9.07 4.38 5.37
CA ILE A 63 10.29 5.17 5.56
C ILE A 63 10.23 5.96 6.88
N MET A 64 9.10 6.60 7.17
CA MET A 64 8.89 7.36 8.41
C MET A 64 9.02 6.47 9.66
N VAL A 65 8.37 5.31 9.66
CA VAL A 65 8.40 4.36 10.78
C VAL A 65 9.80 3.77 10.99
N LYS A 66 10.56 3.56 9.91
CA LYS A 66 11.96 3.11 10.00
C LYS A 66 12.89 4.19 10.57
N ARG A 67 12.62 5.48 10.27
CA ARG A 67 13.40 6.62 10.75
C ARG A 67 13.07 7.02 12.19
N HIS A 68 11.80 6.93 12.56
CA HIS A 68 11.31 7.14 13.92
C HIS A 68 10.64 5.86 14.42
N PRO A 69 11.42 4.86 14.89
CA PRO A 69 10.84 3.74 15.59
C PRO A 69 10.14 4.28 16.84
N LEU A 70 8.81 4.43 16.79
CA LEU A 70 7.97 4.68 17.95
C LEU A 70 8.45 3.76 19.07
N ALA A 71 8.87 4.35 20.19
CA ALA A 71 9.53 3.68 21.29
C ALA A 71 8.79 2.38 21.62
N LEU A 72 9.40 1.25 21.26
CA LEU A 72 8.81 -0.05 21.56
C LEU A 72 8.84 -0.21 23.08
N PRO A 73 7.72 -0.56 23.73
CA PRO A 73 7.83 -1.11 25.07
C PRO A 73 8.75 -2.33 24.96
N LYS A 74 9.91 -2.28 25.65
CA LYS A 74 10.80 -3.43 25.77
C LYS A 74 9.94 -4.58 26.27
N LYS A 75 9.94 -5.66 25.50
CA LYS A 75 9.28 -6.91 25.91
C LYS A 75 9.85 -7.31 27.29
N PRO A 76 9.02 -7.67 28.27
CA PRO A 76 9.53 -8.30 29.49
C PRO A 76 10.24 -9.62 29.16
#